data_AF-A0A846LL22-F1
#
_entry.id   AF-A0A846LL22-F1
#
_cell.length_a   1.000
_cell.length_b   1.000
_cell.length_c   1.000
_cell.angle_alpha   90.00
_cell.angle_beta   90.00
_cell.angle_gamma   90.00
#
_symmetry.space_group_name_H-M   'P 1'
#
loop_
_entity.id
_entity.type
_entity.pdbx_description
1 polymer ?
#
loop_
_entity_poly.entity_id
_entity_poly.type
_entity_poly.pdbx_seq_one_letter_code
_entity_poly.pdbx_strand_id
1 'polypeptide(L)'
;MLAGGVLLLETSEELLPARDVGSIVRSLGERGVLGAVAAVLLARPPVSDLTRRPAPAERARLRAEQRDVVVELVARYNPEAVLCVGVPFGHTRPQWVLPHGGTVTVDGVAQRVHAQYG
;
A
#
# COMPACT_ATOMS: atom_id res chain seq x y z
N MET A 1 2.95 4.70 19.34
CA MET A 1 4.23 4.04 18.95
C MET A 1 4.00 3.37 17.60
N LEU A 2 4.92 3.53 16.63
CA LEU A 2 4.86 2.82 15.34
C LEU A 2 5.43 1.40 15.42
N ALA A 3 6.28 1.14 16.43
CA ALA A 3 6.97 -0.13 16.64
C ALA A 3 6.00 -1.32 16.61
N GLY A 4 6.17 -2.22 15.64
CA GLY A 4 5.36 -3.42 15.50
C GLY A 4 3.95 -3.21 14.94
N GLY A 5 3.60 -1.99 14.53
CA GLY A 5 2.29 -1.68 13.93
C GLY A 5 2.15 -2.14 12.47
N VAL A 6 0.94 -2.02 11.93
CA VAL A 6 0.64 -2.22 10.51
C VAL A 6 0.47 -0.86 9.83
N LEU A 7 1.29 -0.57 8.82
CA LEU A 7 1.19 0.66 8.02
C LEU A 7 0.21 0.46 6.86
N LEU A 8 -0.80 1.33 6.76
CA LEU A 8 -1.69 1.40 5.60
C LEU A 8 -1.12 2.44 4.62
N LEU A 9 -0.85 2.02 3.39
CA LEU A 9 -0.44 2.90 2.30
C LEU A 9 -1.48 2.89 1.18
N GLU A 10 -1.94 4.07 0.79
CA GLU A 10 -2.82 4.26 -0.36
C GLU A 10 -2.42 5.50 -1.16
N THR A 11 -2.81 5.52 -2.43
CA THR A 11 -2.68 6.68 -3.31
C THR A 11 -4.07 7.23 -3.67
N SER A 12 -4.16 8.54 -3.85
CA SER A 12 -5.40 9.25 -4.16
C SER A 12 -5.68 9.30 -5.67
N GLU A 13 -6.83 9.85 -6.04
CA GLU A 13 -7.21 10.20 -7.41
C GLU A 13 -6.34 11.27 -8.08
N GLU A 14 -5.28 11.76 -7.43
CA GLU A 14 -4.27 12.60 -8.11
C GLU A 14 -3.48 11.82 -9.18
N LEU A 15 -3.61 10.48 -9.21
CA LEU A 15 -3.04 9.58 -10.21
C LEU A 15 -1.53 9.81 -10.46
N LEU A 16 -0.78 10.06 -9.38
CA LEU A 16 0.65 10.34 -9.42
C LEU A 16 1.43 9.25 -10.16
N PRO A 17 2.43 9.62 -10.98
CA PRO A 17 3.38 8.67 -11.56
C PRO A 17 4.08 7.82 -10.49
N ALA A 18 4.46 6.59 -10.83
CA ALA A 18 5.15 5.68 -9.91
C ALA A 18 6.43 6.29 -9.31
N ARG A 19 7.17 7.09 -10.08
CA ARG A 19 8.36 7.82 -9.60
C ARG A 19 8.06 8.75 -8.41
N ASP A 20 6.92 9.43 -8.45
CA ASP A 20 6.56 10.43 -7.46
C ASP A 20 6.05 9.73 -6.19
N VAL A 21 5.25 8.68 -6.35
CA VAL A 21 4.88 7.75 -5.27
C VAL A 21 6.14 7.18 -4.60
N GLY A 22 7.10 6.72 -5.40
CA GLY A 22 8.39 6.23 -4.89
C GLY A 22 9.18 7.28 -4.11
N SER A 23 9.12 8.54 -4.51
CA SER A 23 9.80 9.63 -3.78
C SER A 23 9.17 9.86 -2.40
N ILE A 24 7.85 9.75 -2.29
CA ILE A 24 7.13 9.84 -1.01
C ILE A 24 7.48 8.63 -0.12
N VAL A 25 7.40 7.41 -0.65
CA VAL A 25 7.68 6.19 0.12
C VAL A 25 9.15 6.12 0.56
N ARG A 26 10.09 6.55 -0.29
CA ARG A 26 11.49 6.72 0.07
C ARG A 26 11.64 7.68 1.25
N SER A 27 10.92 8.81 1.23
CA SER A 27 10.95 9.78 2.33
C SER A 27 10.44 9.19 3.64
N LEU A 28 9.47 8.26 3.61
CA LEU A 28 9.04 7.50 4.80
C LEU A 28 10.14 6.55 5.29
N GLY A 29 10.82 5.87 4.36
CA GLY A 29 11.95 4.99 4.66
C GLY A 29 13.11 5.72 5.33
N GLU A 30 13.57 6.83 4.74
CA GLU A 30 14.65 7.67 5.28
C GLU A 30 14.35 8.23 6.68
N ARG A 31 13.06 8.40 7.02
CA ARG A 31 12.61 8.85 8.34
C ARG A 31 12.43 7.71 9.35
N GLY A 32 12.76 6.48 8.97
CA GLY A 32 12.65 5.29 9.82
C GLY A 32 11.22 4.74 9.98
N VAL A 33 10.23 5.30 9.28
CA VAL A 33 8.82 4.84 9.40
C VAL A 33 8.68 3.42 8.88
N LEU A 34 9.24 3.11 7.70
CA LEU A 34 9.17 1.77 7.12
C LEU A 34 9.92 0.74 7.98
N GLY A 35 11.06 1.11 8.56
CA GLY A 35 11.86 0.23 9.42
C GLY A 35 11.21 -0.08 10.78
N ALA A 36 10.20 0.68 11.21
CA ALA A 36 9.58 0.51 12.52
C ALA A 36 8.35 -0.42 12.53
N VAL A 37 7.76 -0.70 11.36
CA VAL A 37 6.48 -1.43 11.26
C VAL A 37 6.68 -2.92 11.05
N ALA A 38 5.75 -3.76 11.53
CA ALA A 38 5.78 -5.20 11.33
C ALA A 38 5.20 -5.60 9.96
N ALA A 39 4.29 -4.80 9.43
CA ALA A 39 3.65 -5.07 8.15
C ALA A 39 3.25 -3.79 7.42
N VAL A 40 3.12 -3.91 6.10
CA VAL A 40 2.59 -2.88 5.21
C VAL A 40 1.41 -3.46 4.44
N LEU A 41 0.26 -2.79 4.49
CA LEU A 41 -0.87 -3.05 3.60
C LEU A 41 -0.87 -1.95 2.55
N LEU A 42 -0.63 -2.33 1.29
CA LEU A 42 -0.70 -1.42 0.15
C LEU A 42 -2.07 -1.57 -0.53
N ALA A 43 -2.83 -0.49 -0.58
CA ALA A 43 -4.09 -0.45 -1.30
C ALA A 43 -3.87 -0.68 -2.80
N ARG A 44 -4.93 -1.14 -3.48
CA ARG A 44 -4.94 -1.09 -4.94
C ARG A 44 -4.94 0.38 -5.39
N PRO A 45 -3.95 0.84 -6.19
CA PRO A 45 -3.91 2.24 -6.58
C PRO A 45 -4.99 2.55 -7.64
N PRO A 46 -5.65 3.73 -7.54
CA PRO A 46 -6.43 4.26 -8.64
C PRO A 46 -5.50 4.60 -9.82
N VAL A 47 -5.97 4.33 -11.03
CA VAL A 47 -5.25 4.62 -12.30
C VAL A 47 -6.18 5.26 -13.34
N SER A 48 -7.33 5.74 -12.87
CA SER A 48 -8.39 6.34 -13.67
C SER A 48 -9.28 7.19 -12.78
N ASP A 49 -9.80 8.27 -13.33
CA ASP A 49 -10.76 9.16 -12.71
C ASP A 49 -11.90 9.50 -13.71
N LEU A 50 -12.69 10.53 -13.42
CA LEU A 50 -13.81 10.94 -14.28
C LEU A 50 -13.35 11.44 -15.66
N THR A 51 -12.15 12.03 -15.74
CA THR A 51 -11.54 12.66 -16.92
C THR A 51 -10.52 11.77 -17.62
N ARG A 52 -9.83 10.88 -16.88
CA ARG A 52 -8.77 10.00 -17.40
C ARG A 52 -9.18 8.53 -17.27
N ARG A 53 -9.39 7.86 -18.41
CA ARG A 53 -9.76 6.43 -18.46
C ARG A 53 -8.85 5.66 -19.41
N PRO A 54 -7.64 5.26 -18.97
CA PRO A 54 -6.70 4.54 -19.82
C PRO A 54 -7.25 3.18 -20.25
N ALA A 55 -6.76 2.65 -21.37
CA ALA A 55 -7.10 1.31 -21.85
C ALA A 55 -6.72 0.22 -20.82
N PRO A 56 -7.35 -0.97 -20.85
CA PRO A 56 -7.11 -2.02 -19.85
C PRO A 56 -5.64 -2.39 -19.65
N ALA A 57 -4.88 -2.53 -20.75
CA ALA A 57 -3.44 -2.83 -20.70
C ALA A 57 -2.65 -1.73 -19.98
N GLU A 58 -2.98 -0.47 -20.25
CA GLU A 58 -2.33 0.68 -19.61
C GLU A 58 -2.66 0.75 -18.11
N ARG A 59 -3.91 0.48 -17.74
CA ARG A 59 -4.30 0.39 -16.33
C ARG A 59 -3.60 -0.74 -15.60
N ALA A 60 -3.28 -1.85 -16.28
CA ALA A 60 -2.52 -2.94 -15.68
C ALA A 60 -1.06 -2.52 -15.47
N ARG A 61 -0.45 -1.89 -16.49
CA ARG A 61 0.91 -1.35 -16.43
C ARG A 61 1.09 -0.33 -15.31
N LEU A 62 0.25 0.70 -15.24
CA LEU A 62 0.35 1.75 -14.22
C LEU A 62 0.24 1.20 -12.78
N ARG A 63 -0.62 0.19 -12.57
CA ARG A 63 -0.72 -0.47 -11.26
C ARG A 63 0.52 -1.29 -10.94
N ALA A 64 1.09 -1.99 -11.93
CA ALA A 64 2.31 -2.75 -11.76
C ALA A 64 3.48 -1.82 -11.41
N GLU A 65 3.66 -0.72 -12.15
CA GLU A 65 4.72 0.25 -11.89
C GLU A 65 4.65 0.85 -10.47
N GLN A 66 3.46 1.27 -10.02
CA GLN A 66 3.28 1.75 -8.63
C GLN A 66 3.49 0.65 -7.59
N ARG A 67 3.03 -0.58 -7.84
CA ARG A 67 3.31 -1.70 -6.94
C ARG A 67 4.81 -1.94 -6.83
N ASP A 68 5.49 -2.05 -7.96
CA ASP A 68 6.89 -2.51 -8.03
C ASP A 68 7.81 -1.54 -7.32
N VAL A 69 7.62 -0.22 -7.50
CA VAL A 69 8.40 0.80 -6.78
C VAL A 69 8.17 0.76 -5.27
N VAL A 70 6.94 0.51 -4.81
CA VAL A 70 6.65 0.43 -3.37
C VAL A 70 7.23 -0.85 -2.77
N VAL A 71 7.10 -1.98 -3.47
CA VAL A 71 7.69 -3.27 -3.06
C VAL A 71 9.20 -3.15 -2.92
N GLU A 72 9.87 -2.56 -3.91
CA GLU A 72 11.32 -2.35 -3.89
C GLU A 72 11.75 -1.51 -2.68
N LEU A 73 11.06 -0.39 -2.43
CA LEU A 73 11.40 0.50 -1.33
C LEU A 73 11.11 -0.12 0.04
N VAL A 74 9.98 -0.81 0.21
CA VAL A 74 9.67 -1.52 1.47
C VAL A 74 10.74 -2.57 1.74
N ALA A 75 11.09 -3.40 0.75
CA ALA A 75 12.14 -4.41 0.91
C ALA A 75 13.51 -3.79 1.23
N ARG A 76 13.81 -2.62 0.68
CA ARG A 76 15.06 -1.89 0.95
C ARG A 76 15.17 -1.40 2.39
N TYR A 77 14.10 -0.82 2.94
CA TYR A 77 14.13 -0.23 4.27
C TYR A 77 13.72 -1.21 5.38
N ASN A 78 12.98 -2.27 5.04
CA ASN A 78 12.52 -3.28 5.99
C ASN A 78 12.28 -4.64 5.27
N PRO A 79 13.34 -5.44 5.06
CA PRO A 79 13.22 -6.75 4.40
C PRO A 79 12.39 -7.77 5.18
N GLU A 80 12.19 -7.56 6.48
CA GLU A 80 11.43 -8.46 7.36
C GLU A 80 9.94 -8.10 7.43
N ALA A 81 9.52 -6.95 6.89
CA ALA A 81 8.12 -6.54 6.91
C ALA A 81 7.27 -7.45 6.01
N VAL A 82 6.12 -7.89 6.53
CA VAL A 82 5.10 -8.53 5.69
C VAL A 82 4.42 -7.47 4.84
N LEU A 83 4.60 -7.51 3.52
CA LEU A 83 3.94 -6.62 2.56
C LEU A 83 2.78 -7.34 1.86
N CYS A 84 1.55 -6.84 2.05
CA CYS A 84 0.37 -7.33 1.33
C CYS A 84 -0.16 -6.22 0.40
N VAL A 85 -0.28 -6.56 -0.89
CA VAL A 85 -0.61 -5.61 -1.97
C VAL A 85 -2.01 -5.84 -2.51
N GLY A 86 -2.70 -4.75 -2.81
CA GLY A 86 -3.99 -4.78 -3.50
C GLY A 86 -5.17 -4.99 -2.56
N VAL A 87 -4.95 -4.76 -1.25
CA VAL A 87 -6.05 -4.79 -0.28
C VAL A 87 -7.06 -3.71 -0.69
N PRO A 88 -8.35 -4.01 -0.79
CA PRO A 88 -9.33 -3.12 -1.40
C PRO A 88 -9.80 -2.06 -0.39
N PHE A 89 -8.89 -1.31 0.22
CA PHE A 89 -9.19 -0.08 0.95
C PHE A 89 -8.82 1.15 0.11
N GLY A 90 -9.20 2.33 0.59
CA GLY A 90 -8.85 3.58 -0.06
C GLY A 90 -9.68 3.95 -1.28
N HIS A 91 -9.06 4.57 -2.27
CA HIS A 91 -9.74 5.26 -3.39
C HIS A 91 -10.22 4.33 -4.52
N THR A 92 -10.19 3.01 -4.34
CA THR A 92 -10.75 2.05 -5.30
C THR A 92 -11.96 1.32 -4.70
N ARG A 93 -12.87 0.87 -5.59
CA ARG A 93 -14.07 0.11 -5.19
C ARG A 93 -13.90 -1.38 -5.45
N PRO A 94 -14.48 -2.26 -4.61
CA PRO A 94 -15.11 -1.97 -3.31
C PRO A 94 -14.09 -1.47 -2.27
N GLN A 95 -14.53 -0.73 -1.24
CA GLN A 95 -13.66 -0.13 -0.21
C GLN A 95 -13.91 -0.81 1.15
N TRP A 96 -12.89 -1.43 1.72
CA TRP A 96 -12.89 -1.97 3.08
C TRP A 96 -12.67 -0.83 4.07
N VAL A 97 -13.49 -0.81 5.13
CA VAL A 97 -13.25 0.02 6.31
C VAL A 97 -12.27 -0.74 7.18
N LEU A 98 -11.10 -0.19 7.48
CA LEU A 98 -10.13 -0.82 8.38
C LEU A 98 -10.14 -0.11 9.75
N PRO A 99 -10.08 -0.86 10.86
CA PRO A 99 -10.12 -0.26 12.19
C PRO A 99 -8.80 0.48 12.48
N HIS A 100 -8.88 1.80 12.68
CA HIS A 100 -7.74 2.56 13.17
C HIS A 100 -7.59 2.36 14.68
N GLY A 101 -6.42 1.87 15.11
CA GLY A 101 -6.14 1.52 16.52
C GLY A 101 -6.68 0.15 16.97
N GLY A 102 -7.32 -0.60 16.06
CA GLY A 102 -7.71 -2.00 16.29
C GLY A 102 -6.63 -3.00 15.87
N THR A 103 -6.88 -4.28 16.12
CA THR A 103 -5.94 -5.35 15.76
C THR A 103 -6.14 -5.79 14.31
N VAL A 104 -5.07 -5.71 13.52
CA VAL A 104 -4.96 -6.28 12.18
C VAL A 104 -3.86 -7.33 12.17
N THR A 105 -4.16 -8.53 11.72
CA THR A 105 -3.18 -9.60 11.47
C THR A 105 -2.93 -9.71 9.98
N VAL A 106 -1.66 -9.67 9.59
CA VAL A 106 -1.20 -9.88 8.21
C VAL A 106 -0.37 -11.15 8.20
N ASP A 107 -0.92 -12.22 7.62
CA ASP A 107 -0.26 -13.52 7.51
C ASP A 107 0.25 -13.71 6.08
N GLY A 108 1.57 -13.57 5.91
CA GLY A 108 2.23 -13.74 4.62
C GLY A 108 2.29 -15.19 4.14
N VAL A 109 2.24 -16.17 5.05
CA VAL A 109 2.30 -17.61 4.71
C VAL A 109 0.94 -18.10 4.25
N ALA A 110 -0.11 -17.78 5.00
CA ALA A 110 -1.48 -18.14 4.65
C ALA A 110 -2.10 -17.22 3.58
N GLN A 111 -1.44 -16.10 3.26
CA GLN A 111 -1.94 -15.04 2.38
C GLN A 111 -3.28 -14.45 2.85
N ARG A 112 -3.38 -14.12 4.15
CA ARG A 112 -4.62 -13.63 4.76
C ARG A 112 -4.42 -12.33 5.52
N VAL A 113 -5.42 -11.46 5.44
CA VAL A 113 -5.53 -10.26 6.27
C VAL A 113 -6.79 -10.38 7.11
N HIS A 114 -6.64 -10.28 8.42
CA HIS A 114 -7.73 -10.32 9.38
C HIS A 114 -7.80 -9.00 10.14
N ALA A 115 -8.98 -8.40 10.22
CA ALA A 115 -9.23 -7.21 11.01
C ALA A 115 -10.29 -7.53 12.07
N GLN A 116 -10.02 -7.14 13.32
CA GLN A 116 -10.98 -7.24 14.40
C GLN A 116 -11.72 -5.91 14.57
N TYR A 117 -13.04 -5.99 14.44
CA TYR A 117 -13.99 -4.94 14.78
C TYR A 117 -14.64 -5.45 16.07
N GLY A 118 -14.52 -4.71 17.17
CA GLY A 118 -14.85 -5.18 18.52
C GLY A 118 -16.20 -5.85 18.68
#